data_AF-A0A1Y2HRE4-F1
#
_entry.id   AF-A0A1Y2HRE4-F1
#
_cell.length_a   1.000
_cell.length_b   1.000
_cell.length_c   1.000
_cell.angle_alpha   90.00
_cell.angle_beta   90.00
_cell.angle_gamma   90.00
#
_symmetry.space_group_name_H-M   'P 1'
#
loop_
_entity.id
_entity.type
_entity.pdbx_description
1 polymer ?
#
loop_
_entity_poly.entity_id
_entity_poly.type
_entity_poly.pdbx_seq_one_letter_code
_entity_poly.pdbx_strand_id
1 'polypeptide(L)'
;MFRNQYDSDISTFSPQGRLFQIEYALEAVKQGSACVGIKSKTHVVLVALQRQGGELASYQKKVVKLDNHMGIAFAGLTSDARVLSNYMRNECMRHKMVFARPLPALRAVTSVADKAQINTQRYGSRPYGVGFLIASADDAGVHLHEFSPTGNAPDYLAHSIGSRSQSARTYLEKHVDAFASASLDELVQHGLHALRDTLPSDKELTVENVAVAVVGVDTPFAQLGRDQVDAQLQRFNATIGQGAAAAAAGAAPSGGAGAGDDDAMDTTE
;
A
#
# COMPACT_ATOMS: atom_id res chain seq x y z
N MET A 1 35.80 -8.54 -5.30
CA MET A 1 34.39 -8.54 -4.82
C MET A 1 34.39 -9.30 -3.50
N PHE A 2 34.12 -8.64 -2.37
CA PHE A 2 34.05 -9.34 -1.08
C PHE A 2 32.82 -10.23 -1.08
N ARG A 3 33.03 -11.55 -1.09
CA ARG A 3 31.96 -12.54 -0.99
C ARG A 3 31.54 -12.57 0.48
N ASN A 4 30.33 -12.09 0.78
CA ASN A 4 29.79 -12.15 2.12
C ASN A 4 29.59 -13.63 2.49
N GLN A 5 30.16 -14.09 3.61
CA GLN A 5 30.13 -15.51 3.98
C GLN A 5 28.84 -15.90 4.71
N TYR A 6 28.00 -14.91 5.06
CA TYR A 6 26.82 -15.08 5.92
C TYR A 6 25.49 -14.90 5.18
N ASP A 7 25.50 -14.73 3.87
CA ASP A 7 24.29 -14.37 3.11
C ASP A 7 23.77 -15.45 2.17
N SER A 8 24.38 -16.64 2.17
CA SER A 8 23.98 -17.73 1.26
C SER A 8 22.79 -18.54 1.79
N ASP A 9 22.68 -18.72 3.11
CA ASP A 9 21.67 -19.56 3.74
C ASP A 9 20.81 -18.78 4.75
N ILE A 10 19.57 -19.20 4.91
CA ILE A 10 18.61 -18.54 5.80
C ILE A 10 18.90 -18.78 7.29
N SER A 11 19.59 -19.87 7.63
CA SER A 11 19.90 -20.26 9.01
C SER A 11 21.22 -19.68 9.54
N THR A 12 21.90 -18.84 8.76
CA THR A 12 23.22 -18.29 9.11
C THR A 12 23.10 -16.85 9.57
N PHE A 13 23.37 -16.61 10.85
CA PHE A 13 23.44 -15.27 11.41
C PHE A 13 24.76 -14.59 11.04
N SER A 14 24.69 -13.31 10.72
CA SER A 14 25.88 -12.47 10.61
C SER A 14 26.47 -12.16 12.00
N PRO A 15 27.74 -11.72 12.09
CA PRO A 15 28.32 -11.25 13.36
C PRO A 15 27.57 -10.08 14.01
N GLN A 16 26.70 -9.39 13.27
CA GLN A 16 25.84 -8.31 13.76
C GLN A 16 24.44 -8.80 14.19
N GLY A 17 24.20 -10.12 14.21
CA GLY A 17 22.90 -10.70 14.57
C GLY A 17 21.83 -10.55 13.49
N ARG A 18 22.22 -10.38 12.22
CA ARG A 18 21.30 -10.17 11.08
C ARG A 18 21.14 -11.45 10.26
N LEU A 19 19.97 -11.60 9.65
CA LEU A 19 19.68 -12.65 8.67
C LEU A 19 19.52 -12.03 7.28
N PHE A 20 20.60 -12.03 6.50
CA PHE A 20 20.64 -11.34 5.21
C PHE A 20 19.62 -11.86 4.20
N GLN A 21 19.32 -13.16 4.20
CA GLN A 21 18.29 -13.74 3.32
C GLN A 21 16.88 -13.16 3.59
N ILE A 22 16.56 -12.79 4.83
CA ILE A 22 15.29 -12.11 5.16
C ILE A 22 15.31 -10.68 4.62
N GLU A 23 16.44 -9.98 4.76
CA GLU A 23 16.58 -8.62 4.26
C GLU A 23 16.50 -8.55 2.73
N TYR A 24 17.08 -9.52 2.04
CA TYR A 24 16.96 -9.64 0.58
C TYR A 24 15.51 -9.93 0.16
N ALA A 25 14.76 -10.72 0.94
CA ALA A 25 13.34 -10.92 0.70
C ALA A 25 12.51 -9.63 0.91
N LEU A 26 12.89 -8.77 1.87
CA LEU A 26 12.30 -7.44 2.03
C LEU A 26 12.57 -6.54 0.82
N GLU A 27 13.76 -6.60 0.23
CA GLU A 27 14.07 -5.87 -1.00
C GLU A 27 13.19 -6.31 -2.18
N ALA A 28 12.86 -7.60 -2.27
CA ALA A 28 11.90 -8.09 -3.27
C ALA A 28 10.52 -7.41 -3.14
N VAL A 29 10.05 -7.16 -1.91
CA VAL A 29 8.80 -6.44 -1.66
C VAL A 29 8.91 -5.00 -2.18
N LYS A 30 10.02 -4.30 -1.89
CA LYS A 30 10.27 -2.92 -2.36
C LYS A 30 10.36 -2.80 -3.89
N GLN A 31 10.69 -3.87 -4.59
CA GLN A 31 10.68 -3.89 -6.06
C GLN A 31 9.27 -4.06 -6.66
N GLY A 32 8.33 -4.61 -5.89
CA GLY A 32 6.92 -4.73 -6.28
C GLY A 32 6.27 -3.38 -6.53
N SER A 33 5.24 -3.32 -7.39
CA SER A 33 4.43 -2.10 -7.53
C SER A 33 3.75 -1.72 -6.21
N ALA A 34 3.55 -0.41 -6.01
CA ALA A 34 3.03 0.12 -4.77
C ALA A 34 1.59 -0.33 -4.51
N CYS A 35 1.31 -0.60 -3.24
CA CYS A 35 -0.03 -0.82 -2.69
C CYS A 35 -0.21 0.09 -1.47
N VAL A 36 -1.43 0.60 -1.30
CA VAL A 36 -1.83 1.48 -0.20
C VAL A 36 -3.07 0.86 0.45
N GLY A 37 -3.11 0.87 1.78
CA GLY A 37 -4.26 0.48 2.58
C GLY A 37 -4.60 1.59 3.54
N ILE A 38 -5.88 1.91 3.70
CA ILE A 38 -6.37 2.91 4.63
C ILE A 38 -7.62 2.38 5.33
N LYS A 39 -7.68 2.55 6.66
CA LYS A 39 -8.75 2.12 7.55
C LYS A 39 -9.52 3.33 8.08
N SER A 40 -10.84 3.34 7.90
CA SER A 40 -11.77 4.20 8.66
C SER A 40 -12.42 3.41 9.79
N LYS A 41 -13.41 4.00 10.48
CA LYS A 41 -14.21 3.27 11.48
C LYS A 41 -15.08 2.17 10.88
N THR A 42 -15.44 2.28 9.60
CA THR A 42 -16.47 1.44 8.97
C THR A 42 -15.96 0.62 7.80
N HIS A 43 -14.87 1.06 7.14
CA HIS A 43 -14.35 0.47 5.92
C HIS A 43 -12.83 0.43 5.91
N VAL A 44 -12.28 -0.51 5.14
CA VAL A 44 -10.88 -0.53 4.72
C VAL A 44 -10.84 -0.52 3.21
N VAL A 45 -10.01 0.36 2.65
CA VAL A 45 -9.78 0.50 1.21
C VAL A 45 -8.36 0.05 0.91
N LEU A 46 -8.21 -0.78 -0.12
CA LEU A 46 -6.94 -1.14 -0.72
C LEU A 46 -6.86 -0.51 -2.12
N VAL A 47 -5.80 0.25 -2.38
CA VAL A 47 -5.50 0.83 -3.69
C VAL A 47 -4.15 0.30 -4.15
N ALA A 48 -4.09 -0.32 -5.33
CA ALA A 48 -2.89 -0.95 -5.84
C ALA A 48 -2.57 -0.50 -7.26
N LEU A 49 -1.30 -0.18 -7.49
CA LEU A 49 -0.77 0.08 -8.83
C LEU A 49 -0.48 -1.25 -9.52
N GLN A 50 -1.10 -1.47 -10.67
CA GLN A 50 -0.86 -2.60 -11.56
C GLN A 50 0.16 -2.22 -12.63
N ARG A 51 0.99 -3.19 -13.03
CA ARG A 51 1.95 -3.02 -14.12
C ARG A 51 1.65 -4.03 -15.21
N GLN A 52 1.91 -3.63 -16.45
CA GLN A 52 1.97 -4.52 -17.61
C GLN A 52 3.44 -4.73 -18.01
N GLY A 53 3.76 -5.92 -18.55
CA GLY A 53 5.12 -6.25 -18.99
C GLY A 53 5.48 -5.66 -20.36
N GLY A 54 4.48 -5.24 -21.12
CA GLY A 54 4.60 -4.63 -22.45
C GLY A 54 3.23 -4.09 -22.88
N GLU A 55 3.18 -3.36 -23.98
CA GLU A 55 1.96 -2.68 -24.46
C GLU A 55 0.80 -3.64 -24.77
N LEU A 56 1.12 -4.83 -25.27
CA LEU A 56 0.12 -5.87 -25.58
C LEU A 56 -0.18 -6.81 -24.41
N ALA A 57 0.47 -6.60 -23.26
CA ALA A 57 0.31 -7.47 -22.10
C ALA A 57 -0.81 -6.96 -21.19
N SER A 58 -1.63 -7.87 -20.67
CA SER A 58 -2.60 -7.52 -19.64
C SER A 58 -1.92 -7.06 -18.35
N TYR A 59 -2.57 -6.14 -17.63
CA TYR A 59 -2.13 -5.70 -16.31
C TYR A 59 -2.15 -6.84 -15.29
N GLN A 60 -1.07 -6.95 -14.52
CA GLN A 60 -0.97 -7.96 -13.48
C GLN A 60 -1.87 -7.60 -12.29
N LYS A 61 -2.82 -8.49 -11.99
CA LYS A 61 -3.71 -8.36 -10.83
C LYS A 61 -2.92 -8.37 -9.52
N LYS A 62 -3.16 -7.34 -8.71
CA LYS A 62 -2.49 -7.10 -7.43
C LYS A 62 -3.38 -7.27 -6.21
N VAL A 63 -4.68 -7.29 -6.42
CA VAL A 63 -5.69 -7.44 -5.38
C VAL A 63 -6.32 -8.82 -5.52
N VAL A 64 -6.47 -9.52 -4.40
CA VAL A 64 -6.94 -10.91 -4.36
C VAL A 64 -7.95 -11.06 -3.24
N LYS A 65 -9.17 -11.48 -3.59
CA LYS A 65 -10.20 -11.86 -2.61
C LYS A 65 -9.83 -13.17 -1.93
N LEU A 66 -9.87 -13.20 -0.60
CA LEU A 66 -9.63 -14.40 0.22
C LEU A 66 -10.96 -15.03 0.67
N ASP A 67 -11.88 -14.22 1.18
CA ASP A 67 -13.24 -14.60 1.56
C ASP A 67 -14.17 -13.39 1.37
N ASN A 68 -15.45 -13.50 1.71
CA ASN A 68 -16.41 -12.40 1.63
C ASN A 68 -16.08 -11.24 2.57
N HIS A 69 -15.36 -11.47 3.66
CA HIS A 69 -15.03 -10.44 4.65
C HIS A 69 -13.55 -10.07 4.65
N MET A 70 -12.76 -10.58 3.69
CA MET A 70 -11.30 -10.45 3.69
C MET A 70 -10.69 -10.50 2.29
N GLY A 71 -9.71 -9.65 2.05
CA GLY A 71 -8.88 -9.71 0.86
C GLY A 71 -7.53 -9.03 1.05
N ILE A 72 -6.67 -9.17 0.05
CA ILE A 72 -5.28 -8.68 0.11
C ILE A 72 -4.90 -7.85 -1.09
N ALA A 73 -3.96 -6.94 -0.90
CA ALA A 73 -3.13 -6.35 -1.95
C ALA A 73 -1.67 -6.75 -1.68
N PHE A 74 -0.89 -7.06 -2.72
CA PHE A 74 0.46 -7.60 -2.53
C PHE A 74 1.56 -6.90 -3.35
N ALA A 75 2.76 -6.82 -2.75
CA ALA A 75 3.99 -6.37 -3.40
C ALA A 75 5.08 -7.44 -3.27
N GLY A 76 5.88 -7.62 -4.32
CA GLY A 76 6.93 -8.64 -4.41
C GLY A 76 6.58 -9.79 -5.37
N LEU A 77 7.09 -11.00 -5.07
CA LEU A 77 7.01 -12.17 -5.93
C LEU A 77 5.57 -12.69 -6.06
N THR A 78 5.05 -12.72 -7.29
CA THR A 78 3.66 -13.14 -7.56
C THR A 78 3.44 -14.63 -7.32
N SER A 79 4.47 -15.46 -7.53
CA SER A 79 4.42 -16.88 -7.20
C SER A 79 4.14 -17.10 -5.71
N ASP A 80 4.83 -16.35 -4.87
CA ASP A 80 4.72 -16.45 -3.41
C ASP A 80 3.37 -15.90 -2.95
N ALA A 81 2.92 -14.79 -3.57
CA ALA A 81 1.59 -14.25 -3.37
C ALA A 81 0.49 -15.30 -3.64
N ARG A 82 0.62 -16.07 -4.72
CA ARG A 82 -0.33 -17.15 -5.06
C ARG A 82 -0.30 -18.28 -4.03
N VAL A 83 0.88 -18.71 -3.59
CA VAL A 83 1.01 -19.76 -2.58
C VAL A 83 0.35 -19.34 -1.26
N LEU A 84 0.66 -18.15 -0.76
CA LEU A 84 0.13 -17.68 0.51
C LEU A 84 -1.35 -17.29 0.43
N SER A 85 -1.83 -16.69 -0.66
CA SER A 85 -3.26 -16.39 -0.82
C SER A 85 -4.11 -17.65 -0.91
N ASN A 86 -3.64 -18.71 -1.59
CA ASN A 86 -4.34 -19.99 -1.62
C ASN A 86 -4.33 -20.67 -0.23
N TYR A 87 -3.23 -20.58 0.50
CA TYR A 87 -3.19 -21.03 1.89
C TYR A 87 -4.23 -20.29 2.75
N MET A 88 -4.27 -18.96 2.69
CA MET A 88 -5.23 -18.18 3.47
C MET A 88 -6.69 -18.45 3.07
N ARG A 89 -6.98 -18.66 1.78
CA ARG A 89 -8.31 -19.10 1.33
C ARG A 89 -8.73 -20.42 1.95
N ASN A 90 -7.81 -21.39 1.99
CA ASN A 90 -8.07 -22.68 2.61
C ASN A 90 -8.32 -22.53 4.11
N GLU A 91 -7.57 -21.65 4.79
CA GLU A 91 -7.81 -21.33 6.21
C GLU A 91 -9.18 -20.71 6.45
N CYS A 92 -9.61 -19.75 5.62
CA CYS A 92 -10.95 -19.15 5.70
C CYS A 92 -12.05 -20.21 5.51
N MET A 93 -11.93 -21.03 4.45
CA MET A 93 -12.90 -22.10 4.16
C MET A 93 -12.95 -23.14 5.28
N ARG A 94 -11.79 -23.56 5.80
CA ARG A 94 -11.68 -24.51 6.91
C ARG A 94 -12.34 -23.98 8.17
N HIS A 95 -12.05 -22.74 8.55
CA HIS A 95 -12.63 -22.12 9.74
C HIS A 95 -14.16 -22.01 9.61
N LYS A 96 -14.65 -21.59 8.44
CA LYS A 96 -16.08 -21.49 8.16
C LYS A 96 -16.78 -22.85 8.19
N MET A 97 -16.13 -23.89 7.66
CA MET A 97 -16.67 -25.26 7.70
C MET A 97 -16.78 -25.81 9.12
N VAL A 98 -15.79 -25.55 9.98
CA VAL A 98 -15.75 -26.10 11.35
C VAL A 98 -16.61 -25.30 12.33
N PHE A 99 -16.59 -23.97 12.22
CA PHE A 99 -17.19 -23.07 13.22
C PHE A 99 -18.41 -22.30 12.72
N ALA A 100 -18.84 -22.53 11.46
CA ALA A 100 -19.96 -21.82 10.83
C ALA A 100 -19.85 -20.29 10.86
N ARG A 101 -18.63 -19.74 10.99
CA ARG A 101 -18.38 -18.29 11.08
C ARG A 101 -17.11 -17.87 10.34
N PRO A 102 -17.02 -16.61 9.88
CA PRO A 102 -15.82 -16.09 9.22
C PRO A 102 -14.57 -16.21 10.10
N LEU A 103 -13.40 -16.38 9.47
CA LEU A 103 -12.11 -16.42 10.17
C LEU A 103 -11.75 -15.01 10.70
N PRO A 104 -11.56 -14.80 12.01
CA PRO A 104 -11.19 -13.50 12.55
C PRO A 104 -9.87 -12.98 11.96
N ALA A 105 -9.76 -11.67 11.75
CA ALA A 105 -8.63 -11.03 11.07
C ALA A 105 -7.28 -11.41 11.69
N LEU A 106 -7.15 -11.20 12.99
CA LEU A 106 -5.93 -11.50 13.74
C LEU A 106 -5.50 -12.97 13.59
N ARG A 107 -6.45 -13.92 13.61
CA ARG A 107 -6.14 -15.35 13.44
C ARG A 107 -5.65 -15.67 12.04
N ALA A 108 -6.24 -15.08 11.01
CA ALA A 108 -5.79 -15.26 9.63
C ALA A 108 -4.36 -14.75 9.44
N VAL A 109 -4.08 -13.57 10.01
CA VAL A 109 -2.79 -12.89 9.93
C VAL A 109 -1.70 -13.66 10.69
N THR A 110 -1.97 -14.11 11.91
CA THR A 110 -1.06 -14.97 12.67
C THR A 110 -0.81 -16.30 11.94
N SER A 111 -1.84 -16.91 11.37
CA SER A 111 -1.69 -18.17 10.63
C SER A 111 -0.76 -18.06 9.42
N VAL A 112 -0.82 -16.96 8.67
CA VAL A 112 0.10 -16.75 7.52
C VAL A 112 1.51 -16.38 7.99
N ALA A 113 1.63 -15.63 9.09
CA ALA A 113 2.91 -15.32 9.73
C ALA A 113 3.62 -16.59 10.22
N ASP A 114 2.93 -17.46 10.95
CA ASP A 114 3.47 -18.74 11.44
C ASP A 114 3.91 -19.64 10.28
N LYS A 115 3.10 -19.72 9.23
CA LYS A 115 3.47 -20.45 8.00
C LYS A 115 4.75 -19.90 7.38
N ALA A 116 4.88 -18.57 7.29
CA ALA A 116 6.06 -17.93 6.72
C ALA A 116 7.30 -18.13 7.60
N GLN A 117 7.12 -18.14 8.91
CA GLN A 117 8.23 -18.23 9.86
C GLN A 117 8.95 -19.59 9.84
N ILE A 118 8.28 -20.67 9.45
CA ILE A 118 8.94 -21.96 9.23
C ILE A 118 10.04 -21.83 8.15
N ASN A 119 9.77 -21.05 7.10
CA ASN A 119 10.69 -20.86 5.98
C ASN A 119 11.88 -19.95 6.31
N THR A 120 11.84 -19.20 7.42
CA THR A 120 12.93 -18.33 7.87
C THR A 120 13.90 -19.03 8.83
N GLN A 121 13.60 -20.27 9.23
CA GLN A 121 14.41 -21.02 10.20
C GLN A 121 14.93 -22.35 9.64
N ARG A 122 14.24 -22.91 8.64
CA ARG A 122 14.59 -24.22 8.08
C ARG A 122 15.67 -24.11 7.00
N TYR A 123 16.80 -24.79 7.22
CA TYR A 123 17.86 -24.93 6.21
C TYR A 123 17.31 -25.44 4.86
N GLY A 124 17.83 -24.89 3.76
CA GLY A 124 17.39 -25.20 2.40
C GLY A 124 16.03 -24.61 2.00
N SER A 125 15.32 -23.94 2.91
CA SER A 125 14.14 -23.14 2.59
C SER A 125 14.53 -21.69 2.31
N ARG A 126 13.62 -20.93 1.71
CA ARG A 126 13.77 -19.47 1.54
C ARG A 126 12.56 -18.74 2.10
N PRO A 127 12.73 -17.52 2.65
CA PRO A 127 11.62 -16.65 2.99
C PRO A 127 10.72 -16.39 1.78
N TYR A 128 9.46 -16.09 2.06
CA TYR A 128 8.54 -15.62 1.04
C TYR A 128 8.93 -14.19 0.63
N GLY A 129 9.18 -13.95 -0.65
CA GLY A 129 9.58 -12.63 -1.17
C GLY A 129 8.38 -11.72 -1.47
N VAL A 130 7.37 -11.73 -0.60
CA VAL A 130 6.11 -10.99 -0.80
C VAL A 130 5.64 -10.36 0.51
N GLY A 131 5.11 -9.15 0.42
CA GLY A 131 4.38 -8.49 1.49
C GLY A 131 2.91 -8.32 1.13
N PHE A 132 2.02 -8.42 2.11
CA PHE A 132 0.58 -8.19 1.95
C PHE A 132 0.12 -6.99 2.75
N LEU A 133 -0.84 -6.26 2.20
CA LEU A 133 -1.81 -5.49 2.96
C LEU A 133 -3.09 -6.31 3.00
N ILE A 134 -3.53 -6.69 4.19
CA ILE A 134 -4.67 -7.56 4.44
C ILE A 134 -5.79 -6.68 5.00
N ALA A 135 -6.85 -6.53 4.22
CA ALA A 135 -8.05 -5.80 4.60
C ALA A 135 -9.15 -6.78 4.99
N SER A 136 -9.79 -6.55 6.14
CA SER A 136 -10.89 -7.39 6.60
C SER A 136 -11.89 -6.63 7.45
N ALA A 137 -13.10 -7.18 7.53
CA ALA A 137 -14.12 -6.77 8.49
C ALA A 137 -14.62 -7.99 9.26
N ASP A 138 -14.66 -7.93 10.58
CA ASP A 138 -15.23 -8.96 11.44
C ASP A 138 -16.04 -8.32 12.57
N ASP A 139 -16.50 -9.13 13.53
CA ASP A 139 -17.35 -8.67 14.64
C ASP A 139 -16.68 -7.59 15.51
N ALA A 140 -15.34 -7.49 15.50
CA ALA A 140 -14.60 -6.47 16.22
C ALA A 140 -14.45 -5.15 15.44
N GLY A 141 -14.91 -5.11 14.19
CA GLY A 141 -14.83 -3.96 13.29
C GLY A 141 -13.96 -4.25 12.07
N VAL A 142 -13.36 -3.19 11.52
CA VAL A 142 -12.49 -3.30 10.35
C VAL A 142 -11.02 -3.31 10.75
N HIS A 143 -10.20 -4.03 9.98
CA HIS A 143 -8.78 -4.25 10.27
C HIS A 143 -7.93 -4.12 9.02
N LEU A 144 -6.74 -3.54 9.18
CA LEU A 144 -5.74 -3.42 8.12
C LEU A 144 -4.40 -3.92 8.67
N HIS A 145 -4.02 -5.12 8.27
CA HIS A 145 -2.74 -5.69 8.68
C HIS A 145 -1.72 -5.66 7.55
N GLU A 146 -0.45 -5.48 7.89
CA GLU A 146 0.64 -5.87 7.02
C GLU A 146 1.01 -7.33 7.30
N PHE A 147 1.39 -8.08 6.27
CA PHE A 147 2.23 -9.27 6.45
C PHE A 147 3.56 -9.02 5.73
N SER A 148 4.66 -9.27 6.42
CA SER A 148 6.02 -9.07 5.93
C SER A 148 6.80 -10.40 5.84
N PRO A 149 7.74 -10.54 4.89
CA PRO A 149 8.68 -11.66 4.82
C PRO A 149 9.43 -11.99 6.12
N THR A 150 9.51 -11.04 7.05
CA THR A 150 10.12 -11.23 8.38
C THR A 150 9.29 -12.08 9.33
N GLY A 151 8.04 -12.40 8.98
CA GLY A 151 7.08 -13.05 9.87
C GLY A 151 6.35 -12.08 10.79
N ASN A 152 6.61 -10.77 10.70
CA ASN A 152 5.87 -9.77 11.45
C ASN A 152 4.56 -9.42 10.74
N ALA A 153 3.54 -9.11 11.54
CA ALA A 153 2.24 -8.75 11.00
C ALA A 153 1.45 -7.70 11.83
N PRO A 154 1.92 -6.44 11.86
CA PRO A 154 1.28 -5.35 12.62
C PRO A 154 -0.08 -4.93 12.06
N ASP A 155 -0.95 -4.38 12.91
CA ASP A 155 -2.17 -3.64 12.53
C ASP A 155 -1.84 -2.17 12.28
N TYR A 156 -2.48 -1.55 11.29
CA TYR A 156 -2.26 -0.17 10.88
C TYR A 156 -3.57 0.60 10.73
N LEU A 157 -3.49 1.92 10.93
CA LEU A 157 -4.52 2.86 10.51
C LEU A 157 -4.44 3.11 8.99
N ALA A 158 -3.22 3.26 8.48
CA ALA A 158 -2.93 3.33 7.06
C ALA A 158 -1.50 2.85 6.83
N HIS A 159 -1.25 2.21 5.69
CA HIS A 159 0.09 1.75 5.36
C HIS A 159 0.31 1.65 3.85
N SER A 160 1.58 1.66 3.43
CA SER A 160 1.95 1.43 2.04
C SER A 160 3.21 0.59 1.89
N ILE A 161 3.13 -0.41 1.01
CA ILE A 161 4.21 -1.32 0.65
C ILE A 161 4.54 -1.20 -0.84
N GLY A 162 5.73 -1.66 -1.24
CA GLY A 162 6.19 -1.66 -2.63
C GLY A 162 7.08 -0.46 -2.99
N SER A 163 7.29 -0.30 -4.28
CA SER A 163 8.23 0.65 -4.86
C SER A 163 7.81 2.09 -4.59
N ARG A 164 8.73 2.87 -4.04
CA ARG A 164 8.52 4.29 -3.65
C ARG A 164 7.35 4.48 -2.67
N SER A 165 7.02 3.47 -1.87
CA SER A 165 5.94 3.57 -0.88
C SER A 165 6.23 4.53 0.28
N GLN A 166 7.48 5.00 0.43
CA GLN A 166 7.81 6.06 1.38
C GLN A 166 7.02 7.34 1.10
N SER A 167 6.90 7.77 -0.16
CA SER A 167 6.13 8.97 -0.51
C SER A 167 4.67 8.84 -0.12
N ALA A 168 4.07 7.66 -0.38
CA ALA A 168 2.72 7.35 0.08
C ALA A 168 2.59 7.43 1.60
N ARG A 169 3.53 6.83 2.36
CA ARG A 169 3.50 6.91 3.83
C ARG A 169 3.59 8.35 4.33
N THR A 170 4.44 9.18 3.75
CA THR A 170 4.53 10.61 4.09
C THR A 170 3.18 11.33 3.88
N TYR A 171 2.44 11.00 2.81
CA TYR A 171 1.10 11.53 2.61
C TYR A 171 0.13 11.01 3.69
N LEU A 172 0.15 9.70 3.96
CA LEU A 172 -0.76 9.06 4.91
C LEU A 172 -0.56 9.59 6.33
N GLU A 173 0.68 9.78 6.76
CA GLU A 173 1.03 10.33 8.09
C GLU A 173 0.48 11.75 8.27
N LYS A 174 0.52 12.58 7.22
CA LYS A 174 -0.02 13.95 7.27
C LYS A 174 -1.54 14.02 7.38
N HIS A 175 -2.26 12.98 6.96
CA HIS A 175 -3.73 12.99 6.88
C HIS A 175 -4.37 11.95 7.83
N VAL A 176 -3.59 11.35 8.73
CA VAL A 176 -4.03 10.22 9.57
C VAL A 176 -5.29 10.54 10.39
N ASP A 177 -5.42 11.78 10.87
CA ASP A 177 -6.54 12.21 11.69
C ASP A 177 -7.87 12.26 10.93
N ALA A 178 -7.84 12.40 9.60
CA ALA A 178 -9.03 12.47 8.76
C ALA A 178 -9.65 11.09 8.49
N PHE A 179 -8.87 10.01 8.53
CA PHE A 179 -9.29 8.70 8.05
C PHE A 179 -10.42 8.07 8.88
N ALA A 180 -10.42 8.27 10.19
CA ALA A 180 -11.38 7.62 11.08
C ALA A 180 -12.84 8.03 10.78
N SER A 181 -13.06 9.31 10.41
CA SER A 181 -14.39 9.86 10.08
C SER A 181 -14.67 9.94 8.58
N ALA A 182 -13.69 9.63 7.73
CA ALA A 182 -13.85 9.69 6.28
C ALA A 182 -14.95 8.73 5.79
N SER A 183 -15.77 9.22 4.87
CA SER A 183 -16.66 8.40 4.06
C SER A 183 -15.86 7.46 3.17
N LEU A 184 -16.53 6.45 2.60
CA LEU A 184 -15.88 5.50 1.70
C LEU A 184 -15.23 6.22 0.50
N ASP A 185 -15.94 7.18 -0.10
CA ASP A 185 -15.43 7.93 -1.25
C ASP A 185 -14.20 8.76 -0.87
N GLU A 186 -14.23 9.49 0.25
CA GLU A 186 -13.06 10.24 0.74
C GLU A 186 -11.86 9.33 1.03
N LEU A 187 -12.11 8.16 1.60
CA LEU A 187 -11.06 7.18 1.90
C LEU A 187 -10.41 6.65 0.60
N VAL A 188 -11.20 6.41 -0.44
CA VAL A 188 -10.69 6.06 -1.78
C VAL A 188 -9.86 7.21 -2.36
N GLN A 189 -10.32 8.46 -2.24
CA GLN A 189 -9.58 9.63 -2.71
C GLN A 189 -8.22 9.79 -2.01
N HIS A 190 -8.17 9.62 -0.68
CA HIS A 190 -6.90 9.59 0.06
C HIS A 190 -5.98 8.45 -0.42
N GLY A 191 -6.54 7.28 -0.70
CA GLY A 191 -5.78 6.15 -1.25
C GLY A 191 -5.20 6.43 -2.63
N LEU A 192 -5.96 7.11 -3.51
CA LEU A 192 -5.50 7.53 -4.84
C LEU A 192 -4.41 8.61 -4.74
N HIS A 193 -4.56 9.60 -3.85
CA HIS A 193 -3.51 10.61 -3.60
C HIS A 193 -2.21 9.95 -3.12
N ALA A 194 -2.29 9.11 -2.10
CA ALA A 194 -1.12 8.39 -1.60
C ALA A 194 -0.46 7.53 -2.69
N LEU A 195 -1.26 6.86 -3.54
CA LEU A 195 -0.73 6.04 -4.63
C LEU A 195 -0.08 6.91 -5.73
N ARG A 196 -0.65 8.07 -6.06
CA ARG A 196 -0.12 9.02 -7.06
C ARG A 196 1.29 9.50 -6.69
N ASP A 197 1.54 9.74 -5.41
CA ASP A 197 2.86 10.16 -4.90
C ASP A 197 3.94 9.07 -5.06
N THR A 198 3.55 7.82 -5.33
CA THR A 198 4.48 6.73 -5.67
C THR A 198 4.87 6.69 -7.15
N LEU A 199 4.22 7.50 -8.00
CA LEU A 199 4.53 7.57 -9.42
C LEU A 199 5.55 8.66 -9.73
N PRO A 200 6.39 8.47 -10.76
CA PRO A 200 7.12 9.56 -11.39
C PRO A 200 6.17 10.66 -11.89
N SER A 201 6.69 11.88 -12.06
CA SER A 201 5.91 13.04 -12.49
C SER A 201 5.28 12.87 -13.88
N ASP A 202 5.93 12.12 -14.77
CA ASP A 202 5.51 11.84 -16.16
C ASP A 202 4.47 10.70 -16.29
N LYS A 203 4.09 10.05 -15.18
CA LYS A 203 3.12 8.95 -15.20
C LYS A 203 1.86 9.33 -14.44
N GLU A 204 0.72 8.84 -14.88
CA GLU A 204 -0.59 9.12 -14.26
C GLU A 204 -1.30 7.85 -13.81
N LEU A 205 -2.27 8.03 -12.91
CA LEU A 205 -3.19 6.98 -12.54
C LEU A 205 -4.26 6.85 -13.63
N THR A 206 -4.43 5.64 -14.14
CA THR A 206 -5.42 5.33 -15.17
C THR A 206 -6.32 4.21 -14.70
N VAL A 207 -7.48 4.09 -15.34
CA VAL A 207 -8.45 3.02 -15.04
C VAL A 207 -7.82 1.63 -15.20
N GLU A 208 -6.82 1.50 -16.07
CA GLU A 208 -6.17 0.22 -16.37
C GLU A 208 -5.06 -0.12 -15.37
N ASN A 209 -4.37 0.89 -14.83
CA ASN A 209 -3.24 0.69 -13.93
C ASN A 209 -3.63 0.79 -12.44
N VAL A 210 -4.86 1.13 -12.11
CA VAL A 210 -5.36 1.20 -10.73
C VAL A 210 -6.34 0.07 -10.43
N ALA A 211 -6.13 -0.60 -9.30
CA ALA A 211 -7.14 -1.44 -8.68
C ALA A 211 -7.54 -0.87 -7.32
N VAL A 212 -8.84 -0.74 -7.10
CA VAL A 212 -9.43 -0.36 -5.81
C VAL A 212 -10.28 -1.52 -5.30
N ALA A 213 -10.11 -1.89 -4.03
CA ALA A 213 -10.99 -2.82 -3.35
C ALA A 213 -11.39 -2.31 -1.97
N VAL A 214 -12.57 -2.73 -1.54
CA VAL A 214 -13.22 -2.23 -0.34
C VAL A 214 -13.76 -3.41 0.46
N VAL A 215 -13.68 -3.31 1.78
CA VAL A 215 -14.41 -4.16 2.73
C VAL A 215 -14.87 -3.30 3.90
N GLY A 216 -16.01 -3.63 4.51
CA GLY A 216 -16.55 -2.91 5.66
C GLY A 216 -17.47 -3.80 6.49
N VAL A 217 -18.00 -3.26 7.58
CA VAL A 217 -18.85 -4.00 8.54
C VAL A 217 -20.03 -4.70 7.85
N ASP A 218 -20.69 -4.02 6.91
CA ASP A 218 -21.81 -4.55 6.12
C ASP A 218 -21.49 -4.64 4.61
N THR A 219 -20.22 -4.47 4.25
CA THR A 219 -19.77 -4.41 2.86
C THR A 219 -18.81 -5.56 2.61
N PRO A 220 -19.20 -6.60 1.85
CA PRO A 220 -18.30 -7.71 1.55
C PRO A 220 -17.12 -7.22 0.72
N PHE A 221 -15.98 -7.89 0.86
CA PHE A 221 -14.79 -7.63 0.08
C PHE A 221 -15.11 -7.71 -1.41
N ALA A 222 -14.99 -6.56 -2.07
CA ALA A 222 -15.25 -6.38 -3.48
C ALA A 222 -14.21 -5.46 -4.12
N GLN A 223 -13.82 -5.79 -5.34
CA GLN A 223 -13.01 -4.92 -6.17
C GLN A 223 -13.96 -4.04 -6.99
N LEU A 224 -13.69 -2.74 -7.06
CA LEU A 224 -14.47 -1.81 -7.87
C LEU A 224 -14.34 -2.17 -9.35
N GLY A 225 -15.46 -2.08 -10.07
CA GLY A 225 -15.51 -2.26 -11.52
C GLY A 225 -14.82 -1.12 -12.27
N ARG A 226 -14.58 -1.31 -13.57
CA ARG A 226 -13.90 -0.35 -14.44
C ARG A 226 -14.54 1.05 -14.36
N ASP A 227 -15.86 1.12 -14.48
CA ASP A 227 -16.62 2.38 -14.48
C ASP A 227 -16.59 3.08 -13.11
N GLN A 228 -16.56 2.31 -12.02
CA GLN A 228 -16.46 2.85 -10.67
C GLN A 228 -15.07 3.43 -10.41
N VAL A 229 -14.02 2.74 -10.88
CA VAL A 229 -12.64 3.26 -10.80
C VAL A 229 -12.50 4.54 -11.64
N ASP A 230 -13.07 4.56 -12.85
CA ASP A 230 -13.06 5.74 -13.71
C ASP A 230 -13.74 6.94 -13.05
N ALA A 231 -14.92 6.76 -12.47
CA ALA A 231 -15.62 7.81 -11.73
C ALA A 231 -14.79 8.37 -10.56
N GLN A 232 -14.07 7.51 -9.82
CA GLN A 232 -13.20 7.95 -8.74
C GLN A 232 -11.97 8.71 -9.25
N LEU A 233 -11.40 8.29 -10.38
CA LEU A 233 -10.26 8.98 -11.01
C LEU A 233 -10.67 10.34 -11.61
N GLN A 234 -11.86 10.47 -12.18
CA GLN A 234 -12.38 11.75 -12.64
C GLN A 234 -12.55 12.75 -11.47
N ARG A 235 -13.12 12.29 -10.35
CA ARG A 235 -13.23 13.10 -9.12
C ARG A 235 -11.86 13.50 -8.58
N PHE A 236 -10.91 12.57 -8.58
CA PHE A 236 -9.53 12.80 -8.16
C PHE A 236 -8.84 13.88 -9.01
N ASN A 237 -8.92 13.75 -10.34
CA ASN A 237 -8.31 14.69 -11.28
C ASN A 237 -8.93 16.09 -11.18
N ALA A 238 -10.24 16.20 -10.95
CA ALA A 238 -10.91 17.47 -10.72
C ALA A 238 -10.39 18.17 -9.46
N THR A 239 -10.14 17.42 -8.38
CA THR A 239 -9.63 17.94 -7.11
C THR A 239 -8.18 18.46 -7.25
N ILE A 240 -7.32 17.71 -7.94
CA ILE A 240 -5.95 18.14 -8.23
C ILE A 240 -5.92 19.37 -9.13
N GLY A 241 -6.75 19.40 -10.18
CA GLY A 241 -6.84 20.54 -11.09
C GLY A 241 -7.27 21.83 -10.39
N GLN A 242 -8.20 21.75 -9.44
CA GLN A 242 -8.63 22.89 -8.62
C GLN A 242 -7.53 23.35 -7.66
N GLY A 243 -6.79 22.41 -7.04
CA GLY A 243 -5.65 22.74 -6.17
C GLY A 243 -4.51 23.41 -6.93
N ALA A 244 -4.21 22.97 -8.16
CA ALA A 244 -3.22 23.59 -9.03
C ALA A 244 -3.65 25.00 -9.50
N ALA A 245 -4.92 25.18 -9.84
CA ALA A 245 -5.47 26.49 -10.21
C ALA A 245 -5.46 27.48 -9.03
N ALA A 246 -5.78 27.02 -7.81
CA ALA A 246 -5.73 27.84 -6.61
C ALA A 246 -4.28 28.21 -6.22
N ALA A 247 -3.33 27.28 -6.36
CA ALA A 247 -1.90 27.55 -6.13
C ALA A 247 -1.31 28.54 -7.16
N ALA A 248 -1.75 28.45 -8.43
CA ALA A 248 -1.35 29.40 -9.47
C ALA A 248 -1.98 30.80 -9.26
N ALA A 249 -3.21 30.88 -8.77
CA ALA A 249 -3.87 32.15 -8.45
C ALA A 249 -3.26 32.85 -7.22
N GLY A 250 -2.73 32.10 -6.26
CA GLY A 250 -2.00 32.63 -5.10
C GLY A 250 -0.56 33.08 -5.39
N ALA A 251 -0.03 32.76 -6.57
CA ALA A 251 1.33 33.10 -7.00
C ALA A 251 1.39 34.32 -7.96
N ALA A 252 0.36 35.17 -7.96
CA ALA A 252 0.42 36.44 -8.68
C ALA A 252 1.51 37.34 -8.07
N PRO A 253 2.44 37.90 -8.86
CA PRO A 253 3.48 38.76 -8.33
C PRO A 253 2.83 40.03 -7.79
N SER A 254 3.10 40.37 -6.53
CA SER A 254 2.85 41.70 -6.01
C SER A 254 3.66 42.69 -6.86
N GLY A 255 3.02 43.28 -7.87
CA GLY A 255 3.59 44.33 -8.68
C GLY A 255 3.94 45.51 -7.80
N GLY A 256 5.21 45.60 -7.40
CA GLY A 256 5.78 46.81 -6.83
C GLY A 256 5.76 47.89 -7.90
N ALA A 257 4.79 48.79 -7.80
CA ALA A 257 4.77 50.02 -8.57
C ALA A 257 6.03 50.82 -8.22
N GLY A 258 6.88 51.01 -9.22
CA GLY A 258 7.97 51.96 -9.14
C GLY A 258 7.41 53.37 -8.98
N ALA A 259 7.86 54.07 -7.96
CA ALA A 259 7.93 55.52 -7.92
C ALA A 259 9.39 55.83 -7.62
N GLY A 260 10.10 56.34 -8.62
CA GLY A 260 11.37 57.01 -8.40
C GLY A 260 11.09 58.37 -7.76
N ASP A 261 11.93 58.74 -6.81
CA ASP A 261 12.31 60.14 -6.66
C ASP A 261 13.71 60.20 -6.04
N ASP A 262 14.47 61.17 -6.53
CA ASP A 262 15.84 61.53 -6.15
C ASP A 262 15.97 61.80 -4.64
N ASP A 263 17.09 61.41 -4.02
CA ASP A 263 17.92 62.41 -3.34
C ASP A 263 19.30 61.88 -2.95
N ALA A 264 20.30 62.72 -3.21
CA ALA A 264 21.68 62.54 -2.87
C ALA A 264 21.96 63.01 -1.44
N MET A 265 22.67 62.21 -0.64
CA MET A 265 23.54 62.62 0.48
C MET A 265 24.56 61.50 0.65
N ASP A 266 25.82 61.68 0.26
CA ASP A 266 26.90 62.28 1.05
C ASP A 266 26.91 61.82 2.52
N THR A 267 27.88 60.97 2.87
CA THR A 267 28.69 61.12 4.09
C THR A 267 29.86 60.14 4.07
N THR A 268 31.05 60.75 4.02
CA THR A 268 32.32 60.22 4.49
C THR A 268 32.26 59.69 5.93
N GLU A 269 32.81 58.51 6.18
CA GLU A 269 33.95 58.22 7.09
C GLU A 269 34.46 56.79 6.88
#